data_AF-A0A090QPC5-F1
#
_entry.id   AF-A0A090QPC5-F1
#
_cell.length_a   1.000
_cell.length_b   1.000
_cell.length_c   1.000
_cell.angle_alpha   90.00
_cell.angle_beta   90.00
_cell.angle_gamma   90.00
#
_symmetry.space_group_name_H-M   'P 1'
#
loop_
_entity.id
_entity.type
_entity.pdbx_description
1 polymer ?
#
loop_
_entity_poly.entity_id
_entity_poly.type
_entity_poly.pdbx_seq_one_letter_code
_entity_poly.pdbx_strand_id
1 'polypeptide(L)'
;MEVALPQQSPTERRLLGDYAIDFQLLASQGSDFHYASPWTELGRNLWLPKGVTEVWQGWSVEKKRIDEELPAGNTLPMEEE
;
A
#
# COMPACT_ATOMS: atom_id res chain seq x y z
N MET A 1 11.40 0.45 -7.91
CA MET A 1 10.60 1.51 -8.54
C MET A 1 9.21 1.50 -7.94
N GLU A 2 8.63 2.66 -7.63
CA GLU A 2 7.22 2.73 -7.24
C GLU A 2 6.35 2.56 -8.49
N VAL A 3 5.58 1.48 -8.53
CA VAL A 3 4.80 1.07 -9.70
C VAL A 3 3.32 1.42 -9.53
N ALA A 4 2.81 1.46 -8.30
CA ALA A 4 1.39 1.68 -8.04
C ALA A 4 1.15 2.77 -6.99
N LEU A 5 0.32 3.75 -7.39
CA LEU A 5 -0.29 4.78 -6.54
C LEU A 5 -1.83 4.66 -6.59
N PRO A 6 -2.57 5.18 -5.59
CA PRO A 6 -4.03 5.02 -5.51
C PRO A 6 -4.81 5.64 -6.67
N GLN A 7 -4.36 6.80 -7.16
CA GLN A 7 -5.06 7.58 -8.20
C GLN A 7 -4.44 7.41 -9.59
N GLN A 8 -3.58 6.42 -9.77
CA GLN A 8 -2.93 6.14 -11.04
C GLN A 8 -3.85 5.39 -12.00
N SER A 9 -3.82 5.72 -13.29
CA SER A 9 -4.56 4.96 -14.29
C SER A 9 -3.98 3.55 -14.47
N PRO A 10 -4.80 2.54 -14.84
CA PRO A 10 -4.30 1.18 -15.09
C PRO A 10 -3.21 1.11 -16.17
N THR A 11 -3.27 1.98 -17.18
CA THR A 11 -2.29 2.03 -18.28
C THR A 11 -0.93 2.56 -17.80
N GLU A 12 -0.91 3.64 -17.03
CA GLU A 12 0.34 4.16 -16.45
C GLU A 12 0.96 3.16 -15.49
N ARG A 13 0.13 2.49 -14.66
CA ARG A 13 0.59 1.42 -13.77
C ARG A 13 1.23 0.28 -14.55
N ARG A 14 0.62 -0.12 -15.68
CA ARG A 14 1.17 -1.14 -16.55
C ARG A 14 2.52 -0.70 -17.14
N LEU A 15 2.61 0.53 -17.63
CA LEU A 15 3.85 1.09 -18.18
C LEU A 15 4.99 1.08 -17.16
N LEU A 16 4.75 1.52 -15.91
CA LEU A 16 5.75 1.46 -14.85
C LEU A 16 6.12 0.02 -14.47
N GLY A 17 5.14 -0.90 -14.52
CA GLY A 17 5.40 -2.33 -14.33
C GLY A 17 6.31 -2.91 -15.40
N ASP A 18 6.09 -2.56 -16.67
CA ASP A 18 6.95 -2.99 -17.79
C ASP A 18 8.37 -2.44 -17.63
N TYR A 19 8.52 -1.17 -17.24
CA TYR A 19 9.85 -0.62 -16.91
C TYR A 19 10.52 -1.35 -15.74
N ALA A 20 9.78 -1.70 -14.70
CA ALA A 20 10.36 -2.47 -13.60
C ALA A 20 10.87 -3.84 -14.08
N ILE A 21 10.17 -4.49 -15.00
CA ILE A 21 10.59 -5.76 -15.61
C ILE A 21 11.83 -5.57 -16.50
N ASP A 22 11.78 -4.63 -17.45
CA ASP A 22 12.83 -4.40 -18.44
C ASP A 22 14.17 -4.03 -17.80
N PHE A 23 14.12 -3.26 -16.71
CA PHE A 23 15.31 -2.82 -15.97
C PHE A 23 15.60 -3.65 -14.73
N GLN A 24 14.91 -4.78 -14.55
CA GLN A 24 15.13 -5.71 -13.43
C GLN A 24 15.05 -5.04 -12.05
N LEU A 25 14.13 -4.09 -11.90
CA LEU A 25 13.89 -3.37 -10.65
C LEU A 25 12.81 -4.07 -9.84
N LEU A 26 12.96 -4.07 -8.51
CA LEU A 26 11.89 -4.47 -7.61
C LEU A 26 10.76 -3.41 -7.64
N ALA A 27 9.52 -3.87 -7.59
CA ALA A 27 8.33 -3.05 -7.59
C ALA A 27 7.86 -2.74 -6.17
N SER A 28 7.60 -1.47 -5.92
CA SER A 28 6.96 -0.96 -4.70
C SER A 28 5.56 -0.43 -5.03
N GLN A 29 4.69 -0.38 -4.03
CA GLN A 29 3.43 0.37 -4.08
C GLN A 29 3.29 1.18 -2.80
N GLY A 30 2.69 2.36 -2.90
CA GLY A 30 2.53 3.29 -1.78
C GLY A 30 1.24 4.09 -1.92
N SER A 31 0.58 4.38 -0.80
CA SER A 31 -0.60 5.26 -0.79
C SER A 31 -0.25 6.74 -0.91
N ASP A 32 0.98 7.10 -0.55
CA ASP A 32 1.40 8.48 -0.25
C ASP A 32 0.41 9.23 0.67
N PHE A 33 -0.09 8.49 1.67
CA PHE A 33 -1.14 8.98 2.55
C PHE A 33 -0.59 10.02 3.55
N HIS A 34 -1.15 11.22 3.52
CA HIS A 34 -0.79 12.32 4.42
C HIS A 34 -1.85 12.57 5.52
N TYR A 35 -3.14 12.49 5.17
CA TYR A 35 -4.26 12.66 6.08
C TYR A 35 -5.52 11.99 5.54
N ALA A 36 -6.44 11.62 6.43
CA ALA A 36 -7.73 11.04 6.04
C ALA A 36 -8.61 12.10 5.39
N SER A 37 -9.25 11.76 4.28
CA SER A 37 -10.23 12.63 3.63
C SER A 37 -11.37 11.78 3.06
N PRO A 38 -12.54 12.36 2.73
CA PRO A 38 -13.64 11.62 2.11
C PRO A 38 -13.28 10.91 0.79
N TRP A 39 -12.17 11.32 0.15
CA TRP A 39 -11.71 10.80 -1.12
C TRP A 39 -10.35 10.09 -1.03
N THR A 40 -9.74 10.08 0.16
CA THR A 40 -8.41 9.53 0.41
C THR A 40 -8.49 8.47 1.49
N GLU A 41 -8.48 7.21 1.06
CA GLU A 41 -8.45 6.05 1.95
C GLU A 41 -7.08 5.37 1.88
N LEU A 42 -6.51 5.08 3.04
CA LEU A 42 -5.26 4.34 3.14
C LEU A 42 -5.43 2.94 2.54
N GLY A 43 -4.59 2.59 1.57
CA GLY A 43 -4.56 1.24 0.97
C GLY A 43 -5.53 1.04 -0.20
N ARG A 44 -6.45 1.97 -0.46
CA ARG A 44 -7.44 1.84 -1.53
C ARG A 44 -6.78 1.87 -2.91
N ASN A 45 -7.22 0.97 -3.81
CA ASN A 45 -6.73 0.83 -5.19
C ASN A 45 -5.20 0.60 -5.32
N LEU A 46 -4.57 -0.01 -4.31
CA LEU A 46 -3.16 -0.39 -4.37
C LEU A 46 -3.00 -1.88 -4.71
N TRP A 47 -2.57 -2.13 -5.94
CA TRP A 47 -2.20 -3.47 -6.41
C TRP A 47 -1.06 -3.35 -7.43
N LEU A 48 -0.19 -4.36 -7.45
CA LEU A 48 0.90 -4.45 -8.42
C LEU A 48 0.46 -5.26 -9.66
N PRO A 49 0.89 -4.86 -10.87
CA PRO A 49 0.63 -5.62 -12.09
C PRO A 49 1.35 -6.97 -12.06
N LYS A 50 0.81 -7.96 -12.76
CA LYS A 50 1.41 -9.31 -12.83
C LYS A 50 2.81 -9.27 -13.44
N GLY A 51 3.70 -10.12 -12.93
CA GLY A 51 5.04 -10.35 -13.48
C GLY A 51 6.14 -9.47 -12.87
N VAL A 52 5.78 -8.45 -12.10
CA VAL A 52 6.77 -7.70 -11.31
C VAL A 52 7.18 -8.49 -10.06
N THR A 53 8.39 -8.24 -9.58
CA THR A 53 8.87 -8.78 -8.30
C THR A 53 8.66 -7.73 -7.21
N GLU A 54 7.88 -8.03 -6.17
CA GLU A 54 7.61 -7.07 -5.11
C GLU A 54 8.84 -6.85 -4.22
N VAL A 55 9.06 -5.59 -3.82
CA VAL A 55 10.24 -5.23 -3.00
C VAL A 55 10.26 -5.91 -1.63
N TRP A 56 9.08 -6.28 -1.09
CA TRP A 56 8.94 -6.94 0.20
C TRP A 56 9.08 -8.46 0.16
N GLN A 57 9.27 -9.10 -1.00
CA GLN A 57 9.45 -10.56 -1.06
C GLN A 57 10.65 -11.05 -0.24
N GLY A 58 11.70 -10.23 -0.10
CA GLY A 58 12.92 -10.56 0.63
C GLY A 58 13.02 -9.99 2.05
N TRP A 59 11.95 -9.39 2.58
CA TRP A 59 12.02 -8.74 3.88
C TRP A 59 11.90 -9.75 5.02
N SER A 60 12.92 -9.81 5.88
CA SER A 60 12.92 -10.60 7.12
C SER A 60 12.17 -9.89 8.25
N VAL A 61 10.93 -9.46 8.00
CA VAL A 61 10.10 -8.76 8.99
C VAL A 61 9.13 -9.71 9.68
N GLU A 62 8.96 -9.54 10.99
CA GLU A 62 7.96 -10.26 11.78
C GLU A 62 6.56 -9.85 11.32
N LYS A 63 5.75 -10.81 10.83
CA LYS A 63 4.35 -10.55 10.45
C LYS A 63 3.48 -10.40 11.70
N LYS A 64 3.41 -9.20 12.26
CA LYS A 64 2.45 -8.84 13.34
C LYS A 64 1.05 -8.57 12.80
N ARG A 65 0.49 -9.49 12.02
CA ARG A 65 -0.95 -9.41 11.73
C ARG A 65 -1.69 -9.89 12.96
N ILE A 66 -2.19 -8.95 13.76
CA ILE A 66 -3.06 -9.23 14.89
C ILE A 66 -4.47 -9.29 14.31
N ASP A 67 -4.96 -10.50 14.03
CA ASP A 67 -6.35 -10.75 13.62
C ASP A 67 -7.29 -10.85 14.85
N GLU A 68 -6.81 -10.56 16.07
CA GLU A 68 -7.68 -10.44 17.24
C GLU A 68 -8.56 -9.19 17.10
N GLU A 69 -9.89 -9.38 17.19
CA GLU A 69 -10.83 -8.29 17.39
C GLU A 69 -10.38 -7.51 18.63
N LEU A 70 -10.10 -6.20 18.45
CA LEU A 70 -9.85 -5.31 19.57
C LEU A 70 -11.02 -5.50 20.57
N PRO A 71 -10.75 -5.79 21.86
CA PRO A 71 -11.82 -5.89 22.83
C PRO A 71 -12.61 -4.57 22.81
N ALA A 72 -13.94 -4.66 22.81
CA ALA A 72 -14.88 -3.56 22.63
C ALA A 72 -14.81 -2.41 23.66
N GLY A 73 -13.75 -2.33 24.48
CA GLY A 73 -13.58 -1.38 25.58
C GLY A 73 -12.48 -0.33 25.38
N ASN A 74 -11.70 -0.35 24.30
CA ASN A 74 -10.66 0.66 24.07
C ASN A 74 -11.13 1.79 23.12
N THR A 75 -12.26 2.41 23.45
CA THR A 75 -12.51 3.79 23.00
C THR A 75 -11.54 4.69 23.75
N LEU A 76 -10.63 5.35 23.03
CA LEU A 76 -9.90 6.50 23.57
C LEU A 76 -10.94 7.47 24.15
N PRO A 77 -10.76 8.00 25.36
CA PRO A 77 -11.65 9.05 25.84
C PRO A 77 -11.57 10.18 24.81
N MET A 78 -12.72 10.59 24.27
CA MET A 78 -12.76 11.87 23.59
C MET A 78 -12.39 12.90 24.64
N GLU A 79 -11.25 13.58 24.46
CA GLU A 79 -10.93 14.75 25.26
C GLU A 79 -12.01 15.79 24.95
N GLU A 80 -12.93 15.99 25.90
CA GLU A 80 -13.75 17.19 25.97
C GLU A 80 -12.84 18.32 26.50
N GLU A 81 -12.30 19.12 25.59
CA GLU A 81 -12.27 20.62 25.57
C GLU A 81 -11.34 21.16 24.48
#